data_AF-A0A1Q5JP67-F1
#
_entry.id   AF-A0A1Q5JP67-F1
#
_cell.length_a   1.000
_cell.length_b   1.000
_cell.length_c   1.000
_cell.angle_alpha   90.00
_cell.angle_beta   90.00
_cell.angle_gamma   90.00
#
_symmetry.space_group_name_H-M   'P 1'
#
loop_
_entity.id
_entity.type
_entity.pdbx_description
1 polymer ?
#
loop_
_entity_poly.entity_id
_entity_poly.type
_entity_poly.pdbx_seq_one_letter_code
_entity_poly.pdbx_strand_id
1 'polypeptide(L)' 'MDRACGADLVYLCQVPEDRDFAVRPGLPEQPYSIRPDTYQLFLGNETCLLAWSAHCDPAAVWPVNQH' A
#
# COMPACT_ATOMS: atom_id res chain seq x y z
N MET A 1 8.44 -23.33 11.31
CA MET A 1 7.54 -22.26 10.84
C MET A 1 6.47 -22.11 11.91
N ASP A 2 6.66 -21.18 12.84
CA ASP A 2 5.71 -20.93 13.94
C ASP A 2 5.38 -19.43 13.98
N ARG A 3 5.16 -18.83 12.80
CA ARG A 3 4.98 -17.39 12.66
C ARG A 3 3.54 -16.93 12.89
N ALA A 4 2.54 -17.80 12.79
CA ALA A 4 1.17 -17.44 13.14
C ALA A 4 0.94 -17.81 14.61
N CYS A 5 0.68 -16.83 15.47
CA CYS A 5 0.29 -17.03 16.87
C CYS A 5 -1.11 -17.69 17.03
N GLY A 6 -1.48 -18.59 16.12
CA GLY A 6 -2.78 -19.25 16.06
C GLY A 6 -3.93 -18.36 15.59
N ALA A 7 -3.65 -17.13 15.13
CA ALA A 7 -4.66 -16.17 14.71
C ALA A 7 -4.87 -16.18 13.19
N ASP A 8 -6.10 -15.91 12.75
CA ASP A 8 -6.42 -15.73 11.34
C ASP A 8 -5.84 -14.43 10.78
N LEU A 9 -5.51 -14.47 9.48
CA LEU A 9 -5.17 -13.27 8.72
C LEU A 9 -6.45 -12.50 8.40
N VAL A 10 -6.47 -11.22 8.74
CA VAL A 10 -7.55 -10.29 8.41
C VAL A 10 -7.07 -9.29 7.38
N TYR A 11 -7.97 -8.88 6.50
CA TYR A 11 -7.73 -7.80 5.55
C TYR A 11 -7.58 -6.47 6.30
N LEU A 12 -6.50 -5.75 5.99
CA LEU A 12 -6.29 -4.40 6.52
C LEU A 12 -6.69 -3.35 5.49
N CYS A 13 -6.00 -3.36 4.35
CA CYS A 13 -6.22 -2.41 3.29
C CYS A 13 -5.64 -2.91 1.97
N GLN A 14 -6.02 -2.22 0.91
CA GLN A 14 -5.45 -2.38 -0.41
C GLN A 14 -4.57 -1.16 -0.71
N VAL A 15 -3.36 -1.44 -1.19
CA VAL A 15 -2.47 -0.46 -1.76
C VAL A 15 -2.73 -0.43 -3.27
N PRO A 16 -3.16 0.70 -3.83
CA PRO A 16 -3.44 0.83 -5.25
C PRO A 16 -2.15 0.69 -6.07
N GLU A 17 -2.30 0.34 -7.35
CA GLU A 17 -1.21 0.27 -8.32
C GLU A 17 -0.42 1.58 -8.44
N ASP A 18 -1.13 2.71 -8.31
CA ASP A 18 -0.57 4.05 -8.29
C ASP A 18 -0.98 4.81 -7.05
N ARG A 19 -0.05 5.59 -6.47
CA ARG A 19 -0.32 6.39 -5.28
C ARG A 19 -0.18 7.88 -5.55
N ASP A 20 -1.30 8.59 -5.41
CA ASP A 20 -1.33 10.05 -5.55
C ASP A 20 -0.93 10.76 -4.24
N PHE A 21 -0.22 11.87 -4.40
CA PHE A 21 0.13 12.79 -3.32
C PHE A 21 0.05 14.24 -3.79
N ALA A 22 -0.40 15.13 -2.90
CA ALA A 22 -0.60 16.53 -3.25
C ALA A 22 0.71 17.23 -3.61
N VAL A 23 0.69 17.99 -4.71
CA VAL A 23 1.80 18.88 -5.08
C VAL A 23 1.85 20.03 -4.08
N ARG A 24 3.05 20.38 -3.61
CA ARG A 24 3.23 21.58 -2.79
C ARG A 24 3.27 22.83 -3.69
N PRO A 25 2.74 23.97 -3.24
CA PRO A 25 2.78 25.20 -4.03
C PRO A 25 4.20 25.55 -4.49
N GLY A 26 4.32 25.92 -5.77
CA GLY A 26 5.59 26.35 -6.37
C GLY A 26 6.52 25.21 -6.84
N LEU A 27 6.10 23.94 -6.72
CA LEU A 27 6.81 22.82 -7.32
C LEU A 27 6.35 22.56 -8.76
N PRO A 28 7.22 21.97 -9.61
CA PRO A 28 6.88 21.69 -11.01
C PRO A 28 5.75 20.66 -11.11
N GLU A 29 4.93 20.76 -12.16
CA GLU A 29 3.96 19.70 -12.50
C GLU A 29 4.69 18.40 -12.86
N GLN A 30 4.14 17.24 -12.46
CA GLN A 30 4.65 15.95 -12.92
C GLN A 30 4.12 15.68 -14.32
N PRO A 31 5.01 15.46 -15.31
CA PRO A 31 4.59 15.04 -16.65
C PRO A 31 3.78 13.75 -16.59
N TYR A 32 2.67 13.71 -17.33
CA TYR A 32 1.79 12.54 -17.43
C TYR A 32 1.13 12.11 -16.11
N SER A 33 1.04 13.00 -15.13
CA SER A 33 0.15 12.80 -14.00
C SER A 33 -1.31 12.84 -14.47
N ILE A 34 -2.19 12.09 -13.79
CA ILE A 34 -3.63 12.07 -14.09
C ILE A 34 -4.28 13.40 -13.70
N ARG A 35 -3.72 14.14 -12.74
CA ARG A 35 -4.22 15.44 -12.27
C ARG A 35 -3.09 16.45 -12.04
N PRO A 36 -3.31 17.74 -12.37
CA PRO A 36 -2.27 18.78 -12.34
C PRO A 36 -1.82 19.17 -10.93
N ASP A 37 -2.60 18.85 -9.89
CA ASP A 37 -2.32 19.15 -8.49
C ASP A 37 -1.81 17.93 -7.70
N THR A 38 -1.52 16.83 -8.40
CA THR A 38 -1.01 15.59 -7.81
C THR A 38 0.27 15.14 -8.46
N TYR A 39 1.17 14.64 -7.63
CA TYR A 39 2.21 13.72 -8.05
C TYR A 39 1.70 12.29 -7.89
N GLN A 40 2.19 11.40 -8.74
CA GLN A 40 1.78 10.01 -8.77
C GLN A 40 3.02 9.12 -8.71
N LEU A 41 3.06 8.25 -7.71
CA LEU A 41 4.07 7.21 -7.56
C LEU A 41 3.53 5.93 -8.19
N PHE A 42 4.16 5.50 -9.29
CA PHE A 42 3.85 4.24 -9.97
C PHE A 42 4.44 3.08 -9.18
N LEU A 43 3.60 2.34 -8.44
CA LEU A 43 4.02 1.15 -7.70
C LEU A 43 3.97 -0.10 -8.57
N GLY A 44 3.18 -0.06 -9.65
CA GLY A 44 3.13 -1.07 -10.70
C GLY A 44 2.49 -2.39 -10.29
N ASN A 45 1.89 -2.47 -9.10
CA ASN A 45 1.04 -3.58 -8.69
C ASN A 45 -0.01 -3.13 -7.67
N GLU A 46 -1.22 -3.65 -7.81
CA GLU A 46 -2.23 -3.59 -6.75
C GLU A 46 -1.93 -4.67 -5.70
N THR A 47 -1.80 -4.27 -4.43
CA THR A 47 -1.36 -5.18 -3.34
C THR A 47 -2.30 -5.11 -2.15
N CYS A 48 -2.83 -6.26 -1.74
CA CYS A 48 -3.56 -6.38 -0.49
C CYS A 48 -2.61 -6.62 0.69
N LEU A 49 -2.84 -5.92 1.80
CA LEU A 49 -2.16 -6.17 3.06
C LEU A 49 -3.06 -6.96 3.99
N LEU A 50 -2.58 -8.14 4.39
CA LEU A 50 -3.21 -8.98 5.41
C LEU A 50 -2.38 -8.94 6.68
N ALA A 51 -3.00 -8.99 7.85
CA ALA A 51 -2.29 -9.11 9.12
C ALA A 51 -2.96 -10.06 10.10
N TRP A 52 -2.20 -10.64 11.03
CA TRP A 52 -2.80 -11.42 12.11
C TRP A 52 -3.54 -10.51 13.09
N SER A 53 -4.78 -10.87 13.41
CA SER A 53 -5.63 -10.10 14.33
C SER A 53 -5.05 -9.93 15.74
N ALA A 54 -4.18 -10.84 16.17
CA ALA A 54 -3.52 -10.78 17.47
C ALA A 54 -2.32 -9.81 17.52
N HIS A 55 -1.86 -9.27 16.37
CA HIS A 55 -0.73 -8.32 16.27
C HIS A 55 0.52 -8.75 17.05
N CYS A 56 0.80 -10.06 17.10
CA CYS A 56 1.82 -10.67 17.95
C CYS A 56 3.26 -10.41 17.48
N ASP A 57 3.46 -9.95 16.25
CA ASP A 57 4.75 -9.54 15.69
C ASP A 57 4.54 -8.23 14.90
N PRO A 58 5.35 -7.17 15.09
CA PRO A 58 5.28 -5.95 14.28
C PRO A 58 5.45 -6.19 12.77
N ALA A 59 6.12 -7.28 12.37
CA ALA A 59 6.27 -7.74 10.99
C ALA A 59 5.15 -8.69 10.53
N ALA A 60 4.03 -8.78 11.27
CA ALA A 60 2.87 -9.60 10.95
C ALA A 60 2.00 -9.01 9.82
N VAL A 61 2.60 -8.38 8.80
CA VAL A 61 1.90 -7.92 7.60
C VAL A 61 2.40 -8.73 6.41
N TRP A 62 1.47 -9.38 5.72
CA TRP A 62 1.74 -10.18 4.54
C TRP A 62 1.19 -9.49 3.29
N PRO A 63 2.06 -8.96 2.41
CA PRO A 63 1.62 -8.40 1.15
C PRO A 63 1.26 -9.51 0.15
N VAL A 64 0.10 -9.40 -0.48
CA VAL A 64 -0.35 -10.27 -1.57
C VAL A 64 -0.53 -9.43 -2.82
N ASN A 65 0.30 -9.71 -3.82
CA ASN A 65 0.15 -9.16 -5.17
C ASN A 65 -1.11 -9.77 -5.83
N GLN A 66 -1.91 -8.96 -6.50
CA GLN A 66 -3.20 -9.38 -7.07
C GLN A 66 -3.17 -9.72 -8.58
N HIS A 67 -2.00 -9.74 -9.21
CA HIS A 67 -1.83 -10.11 -10.62
C HIS A 67 -1.78 -11.63 -10.84
#